data_AF-A0A346Y6X8-F1
#
_entry.id   AF-A0A346Y6X8-F1
#
_cell.length_a   1.000
_cell.length_b   1.000
_cell.length_c   1.000
_cell.angle_alpha   90.00
_cell.angle_beta   90.00
_cell.angle_gamma   90.00
#
_symmetry.space_group_name_H-M   'P 1'
#
loop_
_entity.id
_entity.type
_entity.pdbx_description
1 polymer ?
#
loop_
_entity_poly.entity_id
_entity_poly.type
_entity_poly.pdbx_seq_one_letter_code
_entity_poly.pdbx_strand_id
1 'polypeptide(L)'
;MSTTTRSLRIPTDLDKEVTAAAEADGLTFTEYVTFALRRHLGWDDPAYPDLARAVRDRLDELAADGFDIDITRTVFLSIRDTPTLRRLYAAAVAQNTDKFVNQRIGRLVKTHLGAEVIGTSKPLPEDELIVTHSLLVPAG
;
A
#
# COMPACT_ATOMS: atom_id res chain seq x y z
N MET A 1 0.08 -0.28 -22.65
CA MET A 1 -0.25 1.15 -22.49
C MET A 1 0.96 1.97 -22.86
N SER A 2 0.79 3.03 -23.65
CA SER A 2 1.87 4.00 -23.90
C SER A 2 1.97 4.95 -22.70
N THR A 3 3.20 5.21 -22.26
CA THR A 3 3.48 6.19 -21.19
C THR A 3 4.12 7.44 -21.79
N THR A 4 3.80 8.61 -21.25
CA THR A 4 4.44 9.89 -21.63
C THR A 4 5.04 10.52 -20.39
N THR A 5 6.31 10.94 -20.47
CA THR A 5 6.99 11.67 -19.40
C THR A 5 6.86 13.17 -19.61
N ARG A 6 6.47 13.91 -18.57
CA ARG A 6 6.43 15.38 -18.55
C ARG A 6 7.14 15.88 -17.30
N SER A 7 7.79 17.05 -17.39
CA SER A 7 8.46 17.70 -16.27
C SER A 7 7.62 18.85 -15.72
N LEU A 8 7.59 18.96 -14.40
CA LEU A 8 6.86 19.96 -13.62
C LEU A 8 7.88 20.71 -12.76
N ARG A 9 7.73 22.03 -12.60
CA ARG A 9 8.45 22.81 -11.59
C ARG A 9 7.48 23.19 -10.49
N ILE A 10 7.79 22.81 -9.25
CA ILE A 10 6.99 23.12 -8.05
C ILE A 10 7.86 23.76 -6.97
N PRO A 11 7.26 24.52 -6.04
CA PRO A 11 7.95 24.94 -4.82
C PRO A 11 8.50 23.74 -4.04
N THR A 12 9.66 23.90 -3.42
CA THR A 12 10.31 22.85 -2.62
C THR A 12 9.45 22.39 -1.44
N ASP A 13 8.68 23.28 -0.83
CA ASP A 13 7.83 22.91 0.30
C ASP A 13 6.66 22.02 -0.15
N LEU A 14 6.09 22.29 -1.34
CA LEU A 14 5.06 21.43 -1.92
C LEU A 14 5.59 20.03 -2.26
N ASP A 15 6.82 19.95 -2.79
CA ASP A 15 7.48 18.67 -3.07
C ASP A 15 7.64 17.82 -1.80
N LYS A 16 8.07 18.44 -0.70
CA LYS A 16 8.21 17.77 0.60
C LYS A 16 6.86 17.27 1.14
N GLU A 17 5.83 18.12 1.12
CA GLU A 17 4.50 17.76 1.62
C GLU A 17 3.88 16.62 0.82
N VAL A 18 3.95 16.69 -0.52
CA VAL A 18 3.41 15.64 -1.39
C VAL A 18 4.19 14.34 -1.26
N THR A 19 5.52 14.41 -1.15
CA THR A 19 6.36 13.21 -0.96
C THR A 19 6.05 12.54 0.37
N ALA A 20 5.95 13.30 1.46
CA ALA A 20 5.60 12.75 2.77
C ALA A 20 4.21 12.11 2.77
N ALA A 21 3.22 12.76 2.15
CA ALA A 21 1.87 12.20 2.01
C ALA A 21 1.87 10.92 1.16
N ALA A 22 2.63 10.90 0.06
CA ALA A 22 2.76 9.73 -0.79
C ALA A 22 3.40 8.56 -0.03
N GLU A 23 4.50 8.79 0.69
CA GLU A 23 5.20 7.77 1.48
C GLU A 23 4.31 7.18 2.57
N ALA A 24 3.53 8.02 3.27
CA ALA A 24 2.55 7.57 4.24
C ALA A 24 1.48 6.66 3.63
N ASP A 25 1.12 6.86 2.36
CA ASP A 25 0.21 6.03 1.57
C ASP A 25 0.89 4.83 0.88
N GLY A 26 2.19 4.63 1.07
CA GLY A 26 2.97 3.58 0.37
C GLY A 26 3.10 3.84 -1.14
N LEU A 27 2.94 5.10 -1.56
CA LEU A 27 2.96 5.59 -2.92
C LEU A 27 4.26 6.34 -3.20
N THR A 28 4.63 6.42 -4.48
CA THR A 28 5.62 7.37 -4.98
C THR A 28 4.95 8.72 -5.26
N PHE A 29 5.75 9.78 -5.31
CA PHE A 29 5.31 11.12 -5.72
C PHE A 29 4.49 11.08 -7.03
N THR A 30 5.00 10.41 -8.07
CA THR A 30 4.34 10.32 -9.37
C THR A 30 2.97 9.65 -9.28
N GLU A 31 2.84 8.59 -8.48
CA GLU A 31 1.58 7.88 -8.30
C GLU A 31 0.57 8.75 -7.58
N TYR A 32 1.00 9.44 -6.51
CA TYR A 32 0.16 10.35 -5.75
C TYR A 32 -0.35 11.52 -6.60
N VAL A 33 0.55 12.17 -7.37
CA VAL A 33 0.17 13.25 -8.30
C VAL A 33 -0.76 12.73 -9.39
N THR A 34 -0.51 11.53 -9.93
CA THR A 34 -1.40 10.92 -10.93
C THR A 34 -2.80 10.70 -10.37
N PHE A 35 -2.92 10.25 -9.12
CA PHE A 35 -4.20 10.09 -8.44
C PHE A 35 -4.91 11.42 -8.20
N ALA A 36 -4.19 12.43 -7.72
CA ALA A 36 -4.74 13.77 -7.54
C ALA A 36 -5.26 14.35 -8.87
N LEU A 37 -4.51 14.18 -9.96
CA LEU A 37 -4.92 14.62 -11.30
C LEU A 37 -6.15 13.86 -11.81
N ARG A 38 -6.21 12.54 -11.64
CA ARG A 38 -7.38 11.74 -12.02
C ARG A 38 -8.63 12.19 -11.31
N ARG A 39 -8.54 12.39 -9.98
CA ARG A 39 -9.63 12.91 -9.15
C ARG A 39 -10.08 14.30 -9.60
N HIS A 40 -9.12 15.20 -9.88
CA HIS A 40 -9.42 16.54 -10.37
C HIS A 40 -10.12 16.54 -11.74
N LEU A 41 -9.78 15.58 -12.61
CA LEU A 41 -10.40 15.41 -13.92
C LEU A 41 -11.73 14.64 -13.88
N GLY A 42 -12.21 14.25 -12.69
CA GLY A 42 -13.43 13.45 -12.53
C GLY A 42 -13.33 12.06 -13.14
N TRP A 43 -12.12 11.52 -13.31
CA TRP A 43 -11.94 10.12 -13.67
C TRP A 43 -12.22 9.27 -12.44
N ASP A 44 -12.63 8.01 -12.64
CA ASP A 44 -12.95 7.08 -11.55
C ASP A 44 -11.93 7.21 -10.41
N ASP A 45 -12.45 7.48 -9.20
CA ASP A 45 -11.61 7.71 -8.02
C ASP A 45 -10.69 6.48 -7.86
N PRO A 46 -9.38 6.68 -7.71
CA PRO A 46 -8.45 5.58 -7.58
C PRO A 46 -8.81 4.78 -6.32
N ALA A 47 -9.06 3.49 -6.48
CA ALA A 47 -9.50 2.64 -5.37
C ALA A 47 -8.36 2.31 -4.38
N TYR A 48 -7.10 2.49 -4.80
CA TYR A 48 -5.94 2.16 -3.96
C TYR A 48 -5.78 3.09 -2.74
N PRO A 49 -5.86 4.43 -2.84
CA PRO A 49 -5.82 5.31 -1.65
C PRO A 49 -6.81 4.94 -0.54
N ASP A 50 -8.04 4.56 -0.88
CA ASP A 50 -9.03 4.14 0.14
C ASP A 50 -8.66 2.80 0.76
N LEU A 51 -8.14 1.85 -0.03
CA LEU A 51 -7.58 0.61 0.49
C LEU A 51 -6.38 0.88 1.41
N ALA A 52 -5.45 1.74 1.01
CA ALA A 52 -4.24 2.07 1.79
C ALA A 52 -4.61 2.68 3.14
N ARG A 53 -5.58 3.61 3.17
CA ARG A 53 -6.11 4.16 4.43
C ARG A 53 -6.67 3.07 5.33
N ALA A 54 -7.56 2.23 4.80
CA ALA A 54 -8.17 1.16 5.59
C ALA A 54 -7.16 0.10 6.06
N VAL A 55 -6.09 -0.16 5.29
CA VAL A 55 -4.99 -1.03 5.71
C VAL A 55 -4.16 -0.40 6.83
N ARG A 56 -3.92 0.92 6.81
CA ARG A 56 -3.25 1.60 7.92
C ARG A 56 -4.05 1.53 9.21
N ASP A 57 -5.33 1.85 9.15
CA ASP A 57 -6.20 1.79 10.33
C ASP A 57 -6.14 0.37 10.93
N ARG A 58 -6.14 -0.66 10.08
CA ARG A 58 -5.98 -2.05 10.51
C ARG A 58 -4.59 -2.38 11.05
N LEU A 59 -3.53 -1.80 10.48
CA LEU A 59 -2.15 -1.95 10.96
C LEU A 59 -1.97 -1.34 12.35
N ASP A 60 -2.56 -0.18 12.61
CA ASP A 60 -2.51 0.47 13.92
C ASP A 60 -3.16 -0.40 15.00
N GLU A 61 -4.30 -1.02 14.68
CA GLU A 61 -4.95 -2.00 15.56
C GLU A 61 -4.05 -3.22 15.81
N LEU A 62 -3.46 -3.81 14.76
CA LEU A 62 -2.60 -5.00 14.89
C LEU A 62 -1.32 -4.70 15.66
N ALA A 63 -0.70 -3.54 15.43
CA ALA A 63 0.55 -3.15 16.07
C ALA A 63 0.36 -2.79 17.55
N ALA A 64 -0.84 -2.35 17.95
CA ALA A 64 -1.18 -2.11 19.36
C ALA A 64 -1.08 -3.38 20.22
N ASP A 65 -1.31 -4.56 19.63
CA ASP A 65 -1.19 -5.86 20.30
C ASP A 65 0.25 -6.40 20.35
N GLY A 66 1.19 -5.70 19.69
CA GLY A 66 2.61 -6.07 19.60
C GLY A 66 3.10 -6.27 18.17
N PHE A 67 4.42 -6.25 17.98
CA PHE A 67 5.02 -6.44 16.66
C PHE A 67 5.11 -7.93 16.31
N ASP A 68 4.44 -8.35 15.22
CA ASP A 68 4.51 -9.70 14.66
C ASP A 68 5.46 -9.73 13.44
N ILE A 69 6.38 -10.69 13.41
CA ILE A 69 7.29 -10.91 12.27
C ILE A 69 6.53 -11.20 10.97
N ASP A 70 5.34 -11.81 11.08
CA ASP A 70 4.46 -12.16 9.98
C ASP A 70 3.33 -11.14 9.77
N ILE A 71 3.44 -9.92 10.32
CA ILE A 71 2.38 -8.90 10.28
C ILE A 71 1.88 -8.60 8.86
N THR A 72 2.76 -8.67 7.85
CA THR A 72 2.34 -8.53 6.44
C THR A 72 1.30 -9.58 6.06
N ARG A 73 1.50 -10.85 6.42
CA ARG A 73 0.53 -11.92 6.18
C ARG A 73 -0.75 -11.67 6.97
N THR A 74 -0.64 -11.27 8.24
CA THR A 74 -1.79 -10.95 9.10
C THR A 74 -2.67 -9.84 8.51
N VAL A 75 -2.07 -8.84 7.85
CA VAL A 75 -2.79 -7.83 7.08
C VAL A 75 -3.52 -8.45 5.88
N PHE A 76 -2.88 -9.30 5.09
CA PHE A 76 -3.54 -9.95 3.94
C PHE A 76 -4.68 -10.90 4.36
N LEU A 77 -4.52 -11.60 5.48
CA LEU A 77 -5.61 -12.37 6.10
C LEU A 77 -6.77 -11.45 6.50
N SER A 78 -6.48 -10.30 7.12
CA SER A 78 -7.49 -9.29 7.44
C SER A 78 -8.21 -8.77 6.19
N ILE A 79 -7.48 -8.55 5.09
CA ILE A 79 -8.06 -8.14 3.80
C ILE A 79 -9.01 -9.21 3.24
N ARG A 80 -8.62 -10.49 3.30
CA ARG A 80 -9.45 -11.62 2.84
C ARG A 80 -10.73 -11.77 3.66
N ASP A 81 -10.59 -11.66 4.98
CA ASP A 81 -11.63 -12.04 5.93
C ASP A 81 -12.58 -10.89 6.28
N THR A 82 -12.17 -9.63 6.05
CA THR A 82 -13.00 -8.45 6.30
C THR A 82 -13.73 -8.00 5.02
N PRO A 83 -15.08 -8.04 4.95
CA PRO A 83 -15.82 -7.72 3.72
C PRO A 83 -15.51 -6.35 3.13
N THR A 84 -15.35 -5.33 3.97
CA THR A 84 -15.02 -3.97 3.54
C THR A 84 -13.64 -3.89 2.89
N LEU A 85 -12.61 -4.45 3.54
CA LEU A 85 -11.25 -4.49 2.98
C LEU A 85 -11.20 -5.32 1.71
N ARG A 86 -11.86 -6.47 1.67
CA ARG A 86 -11.95 -7.32 0.48
C ARG A 86 -12.54 -6.56 -0.71
N ARG A 87 -13.59 -5.77 -0.49
CA ARG A 87 -14.21 -4.94 -1.53
C ARG A 87 -13.25 -3.86 -2.04
N LEU A 88 -12.56 -3.16 -1.15
CA LEU A 88 -11.57 -2.15 -1.51
C LEU A 88 -10.38 -2.75 -2.28
N TYR A 89 -9.91 -3.91 -1.83
CA TYR A 89 -8.86 -4.67 -2.50
C TYR A 89 -9.28 -5.09 -3.91
N ALA A 90 -10.47 -5.67 -4.07
CA ALA A 90 -10.99 -6.05 -5.37
C ALA A 90 -11.11 -4.85 -6.32
N ALA A 91 -11.55 -3.69 -5.83
CA ALA A 91 -11.62 -2.46 -6.62
C ALA A 91 -10.22 -1.95 -7.02
N ALA A 92 -9.24 -1.99 -6.11
CA ALA A 92 -7.86 -1.61 -6.41
C ALA A 92 -7.21 -2.56 -7.44
N VAL A 93 -7.48 -3.86 -7.34
CA VAL A 93 -7.03 -4.87 -8.30
C VAL A 93 -7.72 -4.70 -9.65
N ALA A 94 -9.01 -4.39 -9.70
CA ALA A 94 -9.71 -4.15 -10.97
C ALA A 94 -9.12 -2.98 -11.77
N GLN A 95 -8.56 -1.98 -11.09
CA GLN A 95 -7.89 -0.84 -11.71
C GLN A 95 -6.39 -1.06 -11.98
N ASN A 96 -5.79 -2.14 -11.46
CA ASN A 96 -4.35 -2.42 -11.51
C ASN A 96 -4.09 -3.93 -11.70
N THR A 97 -2.94 -4.44 -11.25
CA THR A 97 -2.72 -5.89 -11.10
C THR A 97 -2.66 -6.26 -9.63
N ASP A 98 -3.02 -7.50 -9.30
CA ASP A 98 -2.82 -8.11 -7.99
C ASP A 98 -1.39 -7.90 -7.48
N LYS A 99 -0.39 -8.22 -8.32
CA LYS A 99 1.02 -8.05 -8.01
C LYS A 99 1.35 -6.62 -7.60
N PHE A 100 0.81 -5.64 -8.32
CA PHE A 100 1.06 -4.24 -8.03
C PHE A 100 0.45 -3.80 -6.70
N VAL A 101 -0.82 -4.14 -6.46
CA VAL A 101 -1.51 -3.81 -5.21
C VAL A 101 -0.80 -4.47 -4.03
N ASN A 102 -0.43 -5.74 -4.17
CA ASN A 102 0.25 -6.52 -3.12
C ASN A 102 1.60 -5.93 -2.76
N GLN A 103 2.40 -5.54 -3.75
CA GLN A 103 3.71 -4.91 -3.53
C GLN A 103 3.57 -3.58 -2.78
N ARG A 104 2.55 -2.78 -3.11
CA ARG A 104 2.32 -1.51 -2.43
C ARG A 104 1.80 -1.69 -1.01
N ILE A 105 0.94 -2.67 -0.75
CA ILE A 105 0.54 -3.03 0.62
C ILE A 105 1.78 -3.46 1.42
N GLY A 106 2.64 -4.32 0.88
CA GLY A 106 3.88 -4.72 1.56
C GLY A 106 4.80 -3.54 1.88
N ARG A 107 4.92 -2.58 0.95
CA ARG A 107 5.65 -1.33 1.20
C ARG A 107 4.98 -0.49 2.29
N LEU A 108 3.66 -0.33 2.23
CA LEU A 108 2.88 0.39 3.22
C LEU A 108 3.08 -0.18 4.62
N VAL A 109 2.96 -1.51 4.78
CA VAL A 109 3.22 -2.19 6.05
C VAL A 109 4.62 -1.87 6.58
N LYS A 110 5.64 -2.03 5.73
CA LYS A 110 7.03 -1.78 6.12
C LYS A 110 7.25 -0.32 6.55
N THR A 111 6.82 0.63 5.72
CA THR A 111 7.04 2.06 5.95
C THR A 111 6.26 2.56 7.16
N HIS A 112 4.99 2.17 7.28
CA HIS A 112 4.10 2.58 8.37
C HIS A 112 4.60 2.11 9.73
N LEU A 113 5.12 0.88 9.81
CA LEU A 113 5.65 0.33 11.05
C LEU A 113 7.11 0.71 11.32
N GLY A 114 7.77 1.47 10.44
CA GLY A 114 9.20 1.74 10.54
C GLY A 114 10.02 0.46 10.63
N ALA A 115 9.72 -0.54 9.79
CA ALA A 115 10.27 -1.88 9.92
C ALA A 115 11.38 -2.18 8.91
N GLU A 116 12.24 -3.14 9.26
CA GLU A 116 13.26 -3.70 8.39
C GLU A 116 12.89 -5.10 7.91
N VAL A 117 13.36 -5.46 6.71
CA VAL A 117 13.14 -6.79 6.13
C VAL A 117 14.31 -7.68 6.49
N ILE A 118 14.04 -8.76 7.21
CA ILE A 118 15.06 -9.76 7.61
C ILE A 118 15.03 -11.02 6.74
N GLY A 119 13.98 -11.18 5.93
CA GLY A 119 13.85 -12.31 5.04
C GLY A 119 12.52 -12.32 4.30
N THR A 120 12.26 -13.45 3.64
CA THR A 120 11.02 -13.73 2.93
C THR A 120 10.46 -15.05 3.43
N SER A 121 9.13 -15.13 3.55
CA SER A 121 8.44 -16.35 3.93
C SER A 121 8.68 -17.50 2.94
N LYS A 122 8.39 -18.72 3.38
CA LYS A 122 8.13 -19.82 2.45
C LYS A 122 6.87 -19.52 1.63
N PRO A 123 6.70 -20.16 0.45
CA PRO A 123 5.46 -20.09 -0.30
C PRO A 123 4.26 -20.45 0.57
N LEU A 124 3.22 -19.63 0.49
CA LEU A 124 1.95 -19.82 1.17
C LEU A 124 1.01 -20.74 0.37
N PRO A 125 -0.05 -21.27 0.99
CA PRO A 125 -1.12 -21.99 0.29
C PRO A 125 -1.74 -21.20 -0.88
N GLU A 126 -2.28 -21.92 -1.89
CA GLU A 126 -2.80 -21.31 -3.12
C GLU A 126 -4.05 -20.44 -2.92
N ASP A 127 -4.76 -20.57 -1.79
CA ASP A 127 -5.94 -19.78 -1.45
C ASP A 127 -5.62 -18.42 -0.81
N GLU A 128 -4.34 -18.11 -0.61
CA GLU A 128 -3.88 -16.82 -0.06
C GLU A 128 -3.81 -15.74 -1.14
N LEU A 129 -4.01 -14.48 -0.75
CA LEU A 129 -3.95 -13.32 -1.66
C LEU A 129 -2.53 -13.02 -2.16
N ILE A 130 -1.51 -13.61 -1.52
CA ILE A 130 -0.09 -13.45 -1.81
C ILE A 130 0.59 -14.81 -1.80
N VAL A 131 1.65 -14.94 -2.60
CA VAL A 131 2.44 -16.18 -2.66
C VAL A 131 3.50 -16.21 -1.56
N THR A 132 4.12 -15.08 -1.25
CA THR A 132 5.10 -14.90 -0.18
C THR A 132 4.98 -13.50 0.41
N HIS A 133 5.54 -13.31 1.60
CA HIS A 133 5.65 -11.99 2.24
C HIS A 133 7.03 -11.76 2.84
N SER A 134 7.35 -10.48 3.06
CA SER A 134 8.55 -10.09 3.82
C SER A 134 8.35 -10.38 5.31
N LEU A 135 9.37 -10.96 5.93
CA LEU A 135 9.49 -11.09 7.37
C LEU A 135 10.07 -9.79 7.92
N LEU A 136 9.36 -9.19 8.86
CA LEU A 136 9.66 -7.84 9.34
C LEU A 136 10.14 -7.85 10.80
N VAL A 137 10.94 -6.86 11.16
CA VAL A 137 11.31 -6.53 12.55
C VAL A 137 11.27 -5.01 12.72
N PRO A 138 11.11 -4.48 13.95
CA PRO A 138 11.27 -3.05 14.19
C PRO A 138 12.65 -2.56 13.74
N ALA A 139 12.72 -1.38 13.10
CA ALA A 139 14.02 -0.74 12.88
C ALA A 139 14.64 -0.35 14.24
N GLY A 140 15.95 -0.58 14.37
CA GLY A 140 16.74 -0.27 15.56
C GLY A 140 17.07 1.21 15.71
#